data_AF-A0AAE1U548-F1
#
_entry.id   AF-A0AAE1U548-F1
#
_cell.length_a   1.000
_cell.length_b   1.000
_cell.length_c   1.000
_cell.angle_alpha   90.00
_cell.angle_beta   90.00
_cell.angle_gamma   90.00
#
_symmetry.space_group_name_H-M   'P 1'
#
loop_
_entity.id
_entity.type
_entity.pdbx_description
1 polymer ?
#
loop_
_entity_poly.entity_id
_entity_poly.type
_entity_poly.pdbx_seq_one_letter_code
_entity_poly.pdbx_strand_id
1 'polypeptide(L)'
;MNALAGALRSINNAEKRGKRQVLLRPCSKVVVKFLTVMMKHGYIGEFEIVDDHRAGKIVVNLTGRMIKCGVISPRFDVKLNSVEKWTTNLLPSRQFGYVVLTTSGGIMDHEEAKRKHLGGKILGFFF
;
A
#
# COMPACT_ATOMS: atom_id res chain seq x y z
N MET A 1 -0.09 -1.77 17.82
CA MET A 1 -1.25 -1.85 16.90
C MET A 1 -0.90 -1.07 15.62
N ASN A 2 -1.01 -1.67 14.42
CA ASN A 2 -0.51 -1.05 13.18
C ASN A 2 -1.66 -0.41 12.37
N ALA A 3 -1.72 0.93 12.32
CA ALA A 3 -2.77 1.67 11.63
C ALA A 3 -2.89 1.32 10.14
N LEU A 4 -1.76 1.02 9.47
CA LEU A 4 -1.75 0.60 8.07
C LEU A 4 -2.45 -0.75 7.87
N ALA A 5 -2.27 -1.69 8.81
CA ALA A 5 -2.90 -3.00 8.72
C ALA A 5 -4.42 -2.92 8.84
N GLY A 6 -4.92 -2.05 9.74
CA GLY A 6 -6.35 -1.76 9.86
C GLY A 6 -6.91 -1.13 8.58
N ALA A 7 -6.21 -0.15 8.02
CA ALA A 7 -6.61 0.53 6.79
C ALA A 7 -6.71 -0.43 5.59
N LEU A 8 -5.64 -1.18 5.30
CA LEU A 8 -5.63 -2.11 4.16
C LEU A 8 -6.65 -3.25 4.33
N ARG A 9 -6.88 -3.73 5.57
CA ARG A 9 -7.93 -4.73 5.83
C ARG A 9 -9.32 -4.21 5.49
N SER A 10 -9.62 -2.97 5.87
CA SER A 10 -10.91 -2.33 5.55
C SER A 10 -11.11 -2.14 4.05
N ILE A 11 -10.05 -1.76 3.32
CA ILE A 11 -10.08 -1.64 1.86
C ILE A 11 -10.36 -3.00 1.22
N ASN A 12 -9.59 -4.03 1.58
CA ASN A 12 -9.73 -5.38 1.01
C ASN A 12 -11.14 -5.95 1.26
N ASN A 13 -11.70 -5.72 2.45
CA ASN A 13 -13.06 -6.14 2.77
C ASN A 13 -14.13 -5.35 2.00
N ALA A 14 -13.90 -4.06 1.74
CA ALA A 14 -14.82 -3.21 0.99
C ALA A 14 -14.84 -3.57 -0.51
N GLU A 15 -13.65 -3.78 -1.11
CA GLU A 15 -13.49 -4.24 -2.49
C GLU A 15 -14.15 -5.61 -2.70
N LYS A 16 -13.90 -6.58 -1.83
CA LYS A 16 -14.55 -7.91 -1.90
C LYS A 16 -16.06 -7.86 -1.78
N ARG A 17 -16.61 -6.82 -1.13
CA ARG A 17 -18.05 -6.59 -1.02
C ARG A 17 -18.62 -5.75 -2.17
N GLY A 18 -17.81 -5.32 -3.12
CA GLY A 18 -18.22 -4.47 -4.25
C GLY A 18 -18.65 -3.05 -3.82
N LYS A 19 -18.15 -2.55 -2.69
CA LYS A 19 -18.45 -1.18 -2.26
C LYS A 19 -17.70 -0.18 -3.14
N ARG A 20 -18.35 0.92 -3.50
CA ARG A 20 -17.75 2.01 -4.28
C ARG A 20 -16.75 2.86 -3.48
N GLN A 21 -16.91 2.92 -2.17
CA GLN A 21 -16.14 3.81 -1.30
C GLN A 21 -15.86 3.14 0.05
N VAL A 22 -14.74 3.51 0.66
CA VAL A 22 -14.38 3.08 2.01
C VAL A 22 -13.88 4.25 2.84
N LEU A 23 -14.35 4.30 4.08
CA LEU A 23 -13.89 5.26 5.07
C LEU A 23 -12.83 4.61 5.96
N LEU A 24 -11.64 5.20 6.03
CA LEU A 24 -10.51 4.73 6.82
C LEU A 24 -10.28 5.65 8.00
N ARG A 25 -10.09 5.04 9.17
CA ARG A 25 -9.72 5.72 10.43
C ARG A 25 -8.78 4.82 11.23
N PRO A 26 -7.69 5.35 11.83
CA PRO A 26 -7.19 6.73 11.78
C PRO A 26 -6.41 7.06 10.49
N CYS A 27 -6.31 8.35 10.13
CA CYS A 27 -5.42 8.82 9.07
C CYS A 27 -3.96 8.85 9.57
N SER A 28 -3.02 8.40 8.75
CA SER A 28 -1.60 8.53 9.05
C SER A 28 -0.80 8.83 7.79
N LYS A 29 0.33 9.54 7.93
CA LYS A 29 1.20 9.90 6.79
C LYS A 29 1.66 8.67 6.00
N VAL A 30 1.87 7.53 6.67
CA VAL A 30 2.24 6.27 6.01
C VAL A 30 1.08 5.70 5.18
N VAL A 31 -0.15 5.73 5.70
CA VAL A 31 -1.34 5.29 4.97
C VAL A 31 -1.56 6.17 3.75
N VAL A 32 -1.49 7.50 3.90
CA VAL A 32 -1.65 8.45 2.79
C VAL A 32 -0.63 8.17 1.68
N LYS A 33 0.66 8.07 2.02
CA LYS A 33 1.71 7.77 1.03
C LYS A 33 1.53 6.40 0.37
N PHE A 34 1.08 5.39 1.11
CA PHE A 34 0.80 4.07 0.55
C PHE A 34 -0.37 4.12 -0.45
N LEU A 35 -1.45 4.83 -0.11
CA LEU A 35 -2.58 5.06 -1.00
C LEU A 35 -2.15 5.85 -2.25
N THR A 36 -1.28 6.84 -2.12
CA THR A 36 -0.72 7.56 -3.27
C THR A 36 -0.01 6.61 -4.24
N VAL A 37 0.77 5.64 -3.74
CA VAL A 37 1.41 4.63 -4.60
C VAL A 37 0.35 3.75 -5.29
N MET A 38 -0.68 3.30 -4.57
CA MET A 38 -1.78 2.52 -5.17
C MET A 38 -2.54 3.30 -6.25
N MET A 39 -2.76 4.59 -6.03
CA MET A 39 -3.42 5.50 -6.97
C MET A 39 -2.57 5.72 -8.23
N LYS A 40 -1.25 5.92 -8.06
CA LYS A 40 -0.29 6.07 -9.18
C LYS A 40 -0.30 4.86 -10.13
N HIS A 41 -0.51 3.66 -9.60
CA HIS A 41 -0.64 2.43 -10.38
C HIS A 41 -2.08 2.11 -10.82
N GLY A 42 -3.06 2.95 -10.47
CA GLY A 42 -4.46 2.83 -10.93
C GLY A 42 -5.28 1.72 -10.26
N TYR A 43 -4.88 1.23 -9.09
CA TYR A 43 -5.63 0.22 -8.32
C TYR A 43 -6.76 0.81 -7.48
N ILE A 44 -6.61 2.08 -7.10
CA ILE A 44 -7.65 2.87 -6.42
C ILE A 44 -7.90 4.14 -7.21
N GLY A 45 -9.07 4.73 -7.02
CA GLY A 45 -9.39 6.04 -7.56
C GLY A 45 -8.83 7.15 -6.67
N GLU A 46 -9.44 8.32 -6.80
CA GLU A 46 -9.14 9.46 -5.94
C GLU A 46 -9.49 9.16 -4.48
N PHE A 47 -8.74 9.78 -3.57
CA PHE A 47 -9.02 9.73 -2.15
C PHE A 47 -8.97 11.12 -1.56
N GLU A 48 -9.83 11.35 -0.57
CA GLU A 48 -9.95 12.62 0.13
C GLU A 48 -9.57 12.46 1.60
N ILE A 49 -8.82 13.42 2.10
CA ILE A 49 -8.47 13.49 3.53
C ILE A 49 -9.42 14.48 4.18
N VAL A 50 -10.24 13.98 5.09
CA VAL A 50 -11.17 14.79 5.88
C VAL A 50 -10.53 15.04 7.25
N ASP A 51 -10.28 16.30 7.56
CA ASP A 51 -9.77 16.71 8.87
C ASP A 51 -10.90 16.80 9.90
N ASP A 52 -10.77 16.05 10.99
CA ASP A 52 -11.70 16.06 12.11
C ASP A 52 -11.11 16.71 13.38
N HIS A 53 -9.99 17.45 13.23
CA HIS A 53 -9.19 18.01 14.32
C HIS A 53 -8.72 16.96 15.35
N ARG A 54 -8.76 15.67 14.98
CA ARG A 54 -8.31 14.55 15.82
C ARG A 54 -7.25 13.74 15.09
N ALA A 55 -7.64 12.62 14.50
CA ALA A 55 -6.75 11.68 13.83
C ALA A 55 -6.96 11.65 12.32
N GLY A 56 -7.86 12.49 11.80
CA GLY A 56 -8.23 12.55 10.40
C GLY A 56 -8.95 11.28 9.92
N LYS A 57 -9.61 11.41 8.78
CA LYS A 57 -10.31 10.32 8.10
C LYS A 57 -9.92 10.36 6.63
N ILE A 58 -9.94 9.20 5.98
CA ILE A 58 -9.68 9.12 4.54
C ILE A 58 -10.88 8.45 3.88
N VAL A 59 -11.46 9.11 2.89
CA VAL A 59 -12.46 8.50 2.00
C VAL A 59 -11.73 8.06 0.75
N VAL A 60 -11.74 6.78 0.45
CA VAL A 60 -11.09 6.22 -0.74
C VAL A 60 -12.16 5.74 -1.72
N ASN A 61 -12.09 6.20 -2.97
CA ASN A 61 -12.92 5.69 -4.06
C ASN A 61 -12.30 4.41 -4.62
N LEU A 62 -13.10 3.35 -4.68
CA LEU A 62 -12.71 2.02 -5.11
C LEU A 62 -13.14 1.81 -6.56
N THR A 63 -12.24 1.26 -7.38
CA THR A 63 -12.47 1.04 -8.83
C THR A 63 -12.82 -0.40 -9.15
N GLY A 64 -12.72 -1.33 -8.19
CA GLY A 64 -12.99 -2.76 -8.41
C GLY A 64 -11.84 -3.53 -9.08
N ARG A 65 -10.68 -2.90 -9.30
CA ARG A 65 -9.51 -3.54 -9.95
C ARG A 65 -8.63 -4.32 -8.99
N MET A 66 -8.76 -4.09 -7.69
CA MET A 66 -7.90 -4.68 -6.67
C MET A 66 -8.36 -6.08 -6.28
N ILE A 67 -7.44 -7.05 -6.27
CA ILE A 67 -7.71 -8.41 -5.82
C ILE A 67 -7.39 -8.54 -4.32
N LYS A 68 -6.22 -8.05 -3.90
CA LYS A 68 -5.73 -8.14 -2.53
C LYS A 68 -4.69 -7.06 -2.23
N CYS A 69 -4.90 -6.34 -1.14
CA CYS A 69 -3.87 -5.56 -0.46
C CYS A 69 -3.57 -6.13 0.92
N GLY A 70 -2.32 -6.00 1.36
CA GLY A 70 -1.85 -6.55 2.63
C GLY A 70 -0.62 -5.84 3.18
N VAL A 71 -0.50 -5.84 4.50
CA VAL A 71 0.68 -5.35 5.23
C VAL A 71 1.55 -6.53 5.62
N ILE A 72 2.87 -6.37 5.50
CA ILE A 72 3.83 -7.33 6.05
C ILE A 72 4.23 -6.87 7.46
N SER A 73 4.09 -7.77 8.43
CA SER A 73 4.44 -7.52 9.83
C SER A 73 5.22 -8.72 10.37
N PRO A 74 6.41 -8.53 10.96
CA PRO A 74 7.12 -7.26 11.17
C PRO A 74 7.67 -6.64 9.88
N ARG A 75 8.10 -5.37 9.94
CA ARG A 75 8.72 -4.68 8.80
C ARG A 75 10.17 -5.11 8.63
N PHE A 76 10.38 -6.13 7.79
CA PHE A 76 11.72 -6.66 7.51
C PHE A 76 12.57 -5.69 6.69
N ASP A 77 13.87 -5.69 6.97
CA ASP A 77 14.86 -4.99 6.14
C ASP A 77 15.11 -5.77 4.85
N VAL A 78 14.99 -5.06 3.72
CA VAL A 78 15.12 -5.59 2.37
C VAL A 78 16.26 -4.87 1.67
N LYS A 79 17.34 -5.62 1.43
CA LYS A 79 18.44 -5.20 0.54
C LYS A 79 18.00 -5.32 -0.92
N LEU A 80 18.64 -4.56 -1.81
CA LEU A 80 18.35 -4.56 -3.26
C LEU A 80 18.33 -5.98 -3.85
N ASN A 81 19.33 -6.80 -3.51
CA ASN A 81 19.46 -8.19 -3.97
C ASN A 81 18.34 -9.10 -3.44
N SER A 82 17.73 -8.76 -2.31
CA SER A 82 16.66 -9.55 -1.69
C SER A 82 15.28 -9.16 -2.19
N VAL A 83 15.13 -8.03 -2.91
CA VAL A 83 13.84 -7.57 -3.43
C VAL A 83 13.21 -8.63 -4.35
N GLU A 84 14.00 -9.30 -5.17
CA GLU A 84 13.49 -10.32 -6.09
C GLU A 84 12.85 -11.52 -5.37
N LYS A 85 13.49 -11.98 -4.28
CA LYS A 85 12.93 -13.05 -3.43
C LYS A 85 11.58 -12.65 -2.84
N TRP A 86 11.45 -11.40 -2.39
CA TRP A 86 10.19 -10.89 -1.85
C TRP A 86 9.10 -10.76 -2.91
N THR A 87 9.45 -10.30 -4.12
CA THR A 87 8.49 -10.21 -5.22
C THR A 87 7.96 -11.58 -5.62
N THR A 88 8.82 -12.59 -5.76
CA THR A 88 8.40 -13.95 -6.12
C THR A 88 7.51 -14.60 -5.06
N ASN A 89 7.76 -14.30 -3.78
CA ASN A 89 6.99 -14.89 -2.69
C ASN A 89 5.63 -14.21 -2.46
N LEU A 90 5.53 -12.91 -2.72
CA LEU A 90 4.34 -12.11 -2.38
C LEU A 90 3.42 -11.85 -3.57
N LEU A 91 3.97 -11.72 -4.78
CA LEU A 91 3.21 -11.37 -5.97
C LEU A 91 2.78 -12.63 -6.71
N PRO A 92 1.57 -12.65 -7.30
CA PRO A 92 1.07 -13.79 -8.04
C PRO A 92 1.83 -14.02 -9.36
N SER A 93 2.39 -12.98 -9.95
CA SER A 93 3.20 -13.08 -11.17
C SER A 93 4.27 -11.98 -11.20
N ARG A 94 5.27 -12.11 -12.09
CA ARG A 94 6.31 -11.10 -12.29
C ARG A 94 5.81 -9.82 -12.99
N GLN A 95 4.67 -9.90 -13.67
CA GLN A 95 4.08 -8.80 -14.44
C GLN A 95 2.96 -8.07 -13.68
N PHE A 96 2.52 -8.62 -12.54
CA PHE A 96 1.34 -8.12 -11.84
C PHE A 96 1.57 -7.98 -10.34
N GLY A 97 1.22 -6.81 -9.83
CA GLY A 97 1.31 -6.48 -8.42
C GLY A 97 2.59 -5.73 -8.05
N TYR A 98 2.52 -5.06 -6.91
CA TYR A 98 3.59 -4.21 -6.43
C TYR A 98 3.85 -4.46 -4.95
N VAL A 99 5.13 -4.61 -4.62
CA VAL A 99 5.62 -4.55 -3.24
C VAL A 99 6.01 -3.12 -2.93
N VAL A 100 5.57 -2.61 -1.77
CA VAL A 100 5.84 -1.25 -1.30
C VAL A 100 6.90 -1.28 -0.20
N LEU A 101 7.90 -0.42 -0.35
CA LEU A 101 9.07 -0.32 0.53
C LEU A 101 9.14 1.10 1.13
N THR A 102 9.54 1.19 2.39
CA THR A 102 10.05 2.44 2.97
C THR A 102 11.56 2.50 2.73
N THR A 103 12.00 3.44 1.90
CA THR A 103 13.42 3.69 1.65
C THR A 103 13.83 5.04 2.25
N SER A 104 15.12 5.37 2.23
CA SER A 104 15.62 6.71 2.58
C SER A 104 15.04 7.81 1.67
N GLY A 105 14.73 7.49 0.42
CA GLY A 105 14.08 8.40 -0.53
C GLY A 105 12.55 8.50 -0.38
N GLY A 106 11.96 7.85 0.62
CA GLY A 106 10.52 7.83 0.87
C GLY A 106 9.86 6.47 0.63
N ILE A 107 8.53 6.46 0.64
CA ILE A 107 7.72 5.26 0.38
C ILE A 107 7.51 5.15 -1.12
N MET A 108 7.90 4.02 -1.70
CA MET A 108 7.85 3.77 -3.13
C MET A 108 7.64 2.28 -3.41
N ASP A 109 7.30 1.95 -4.64
CA ASP A 109 7.22 0.59 -5.12
C ASP A 109 8.62 -0.01 -5.35
N HIS A 110 8.67 -1.34 -5.44
CA HIS A 110 9.90 -2.09 -5.64
C HIS A 110 10.58 -1.85 -7.00
N GLU A 111 9.86 -1.43 -8.05
CA GLU A 111 10.47 -1.10 -9.35
C GLU A 111 11.15 0.26 -9.29
N GLU A 112 10.51 1.25 -8.66
CA GLU A 112 11.11 2.56 -8.38
C GLU A 112 12.33 2.44 -7.45
N ALA A 113 12.24 1.59 -6.42
CA ALA A 113 13.37 1.31 -5.54
C ALA A 113 14.56 0.68 -6.29
N LYS A 114 14.29 -0.24 -7.23
CA LYS A 114 15.34 -0.82 -8.10
C LYS A 114 15.98 0.23 -9.00
N ARG A 115 15.17 1.08 -9.66
CA ARG A 115 15.67 2.16 -10.53
C ARG A 115 16.54 3.17 -9.80
N LYS A 116 16.21 3.46 -8.54
CA LYS A 116 16.98 4.38 -7.68
C LYS A 116 18.11 3.69 -6.93
N HIS A 117 18.31 2.38 -7.10
CA HIS A 117 19.27 1.57 -6.35
C HIS A 117 19.15 1.73 -4.81
N LEU A 118 17.92 1.83 -4.30
CA LEU A 118 17.65 1.99 -2.88
C LEU A 118 17.10 0.71 -2.26
N GLY A 119 17.67 0.33 -1.11
CA GLY A 119 17.07 -0.64 -0.19
C GLY A 119 16.14 0.03 0.81
N GLY A 120 15.50 -0.77 1.65
CA GLY A 120 14.59 -0.23 2.65
C GLY A 120 13.94 -1.28 3.52
N LYS A 121 12.79 -0.94 4.10
CA LYS A 121 11.95 -1.85 4.88
C LYS A 121 10.66 -2.16 4.14
N ILE A 122 10.25 -3.43 4.12
CA ILE A 122 8.98 -3.82 3.51
C ILE A 122 7.79 -3.30 4.33
N LEU A 123 6.84 -2.67 3.65
CA LEU A 123 5.59 -2.22 4.24
C LEU A 123 4.46 -3.19 3.94
N GLY A 124 4.31 -3.57 2.68
CA GLY A 124 3.15 -4.31 2.22
C GLY A 124 3.19 -4.57 0.73
N PHE A 125 2.09 -5.10 0.23
CA PHE A 125 1.91 -5.41 -1.18
C PHE A 125 0.47 -5.14 -1.58
N PHE A 126 0.25 -4.93 -2.86
CA PHE A 126 -1.06 -4.88 -3.47
C PHE A 126 -1.02 -5.44 -4.88
N PHE A 127 -2.12 -6.08 -5.27
CA PHE A 127 -2.41 -6.59 -6.59
C PHE A 127 -3.91 -6.82 -6.72
#